data_AF-A0A0F9RPV9-F1
#
_entry.id   AF-A0A0F9RPV9-F1
#
_cell.length_a   1.000
_cell.length_b   1.000
_cell.length_c   1.000
_cell.angle_alpha   90.00
_cell.angle_beta   90.00
_cell.angle_gamma   90.00
#
_symmetry.space_group_name_H-M   'P 1'
#
loop_
_entity.id
_entity.type
_entity.pdbx_description
1 polymer ?
#
loop_
_entity_poly.entity_id
_entity_poly.type
_entity_poly.pdbx_seq_one_letter_code
_entity_poly.pdbx_strand_id
1 'polypeptide(L)' 'MFTVRFVRRDKTYKSYAVVQYQVEQGPECISVEMSRTLDGDSCHYEHVGPDEEFEIAYITNINGRTIDVVRQREI' A
#
# COMPACT_ATOMS: atom_id res chain seq x y z
N MET A 1 -7.19 -11.10 6.48
CA MET A 1 -7.60 -9.69 6.34
C MET A 1 -6.43 -8.80 6.74
N PHE A 2 -6.17 -7.79 5.94
CA PHE A 2 -5.07 -6.84 6.11
C PHE A 2 -5.62 -5.42 6.15
N THR A 3 -4.83 -4.52 6.71
CA THR A 3 -5.01 -3.08 6.54
C THR A 3 -3.79 -2.52 5.82
N VAL A 4 -4.01 -1.80 4.72
CA VAL A 4 -2.95 -1.05 4.04
C VAL A 4 -3.14 0.42 4.36
N ARG A 5 -2.12 1.05 4.95
CA ARG A 5 -2.12 2.49 5.27
C ARG A 5 -1.08 3.19 4.41
N PHE A 6 -1.54 4.06 3.52
CA PHE A 6 -0.70 4.94 2.72
C PHE A 6 -0.53 6.28 3.42
N VAL A 7 0.70 6.72 3.61
CA VAL A 7 1.05 7.94 4.34
C VAL A 7 1.63 8.95 3.36
N ARG A 8 1.13 10.19 3.45
CA ARG A 8 1.59 11.34 2.67
C ARG A 8 2.76 12.04 3.35
N ARG A 9 3.39 12.96 2.61
CA ARG A 9 4.45 13.86 3.10
C ARG A 9 4.09 14.61 4.37
N ASP A 10 2.88 15.15 4.41
CA ASP A 10 2.32 15.91 5.53
C ASP A 10 1.91 15.02 6.73
N LYS A 11 2.20 13.72 6.65
CA LYS A 11 1.87 12.69 7.66
C LYS A 11 0.38 12.41 7.81
N THR A 12 -0.47 12.98 6.97
CA THR A 12 -1.84 12.48 6.79
C THR A 12 -1.81 11.12 6.10
N TYR A 13 -2.89 10.35 6.23
CA TYR A 13 -2.94 8.99 5.68
C TYR A 13 -4.31 8.60 5.14
N LYS A 14 -4.29 7.64 4.22
CA LYS A 14 -5.45 6.91 3.72
C LYS A 14 -5.31 5.44 4.11
N SER A 15 -6.41 4.77 4.45
CA SER A 15 -6.36 3.37 4.89
C SER A 15 -7.43 2.52 4.23
N TYR A 16 -7.06 1.29 3.94
CA TYR A 16 -7.91 0.30 3.28
C TYR A 16 -7.94 -0.99 4.09
N ALA A 17 -9.13 -1.51 4.35
CA ALA A 17 -9.32 -2.88 4.81
C ALA A 17 -9.46 -3.78 3.57
N VAL A 18 -8.58 -4.78 3.45
CA VAL A 18 -8.42 -5.61 2.25
C VAL A 18 -8.26 -7.08 2.63
N VAL A 19 -8.58 -7.98 1.71
CA VAL A 19 -8.34 -9.42 1.90
C VAL A 19 -7.07 -9.89 1.20
N GLN A 20 -6.64 -9.19 0.15
CA GLN A 20 -5.41 -9.44 -0.59
C GLN A 20 -4.74 -8.13 -1.02
N TYR A 21 -3.42 -8.19 -1.19
CA TYR A 21 -2.63 -7.12 -1.78
C TYR A 21 -1.46 -7.71 -2.58
N GLN A 22 -0.99 -6.97 -3.58
CA GLN A 22 0.20 -7.27 -4.37
C GLN A 22 1.03 -6.00 -4.53
N VAL A 23 2.35 -6.15 -4.47
CA VAL A 23 3.31 -5.05 -4.57
C VAL A 23 4.16 -5.26 -5.80
N GLU A 24 4.19 -4.27 -6.68
CA GLU A 24 4.98 -4.30 -7.92
C GLU A 24 5.94 -3.12 -7.94
N GLN A 25 7.24 -3.43 -7.97
CA GLN A 25 8.28 -2.42 -7.98
C GLN A 25 8.57 -1.96 -9.41
N GLY A 26 8.26 -0.69 -9.69
CA GLY A 26 8.65 -0.01 -10.92
C GLY A 26 9.93 0.81 -10.77
N PRO A 27 10.44 1.39 -11.87
CA PRO A 27 11.62 2.26 -11.86
C PRO A 27 11.36 3.59 -11.14
N GLU A 28 10.16 4.15 -11.29
CA GLU A 28 9.79 5.49 -10.80
C GLU A 28 8.93 5.46 -9.53
N CYS A 29 8.12 4.42 -9.34
CA CYS A 29 7.29 4.24 -8.16
C CYS A 29 7.00 2.75 -7.91
N ILE A 30 6.39 2.44 -6.76
CA ILE A 30 5.91 1.11 -6.39
C ILE A 30 4.38 1.12 -6.44
N SER A 31 3.78 0.22 -7.21
CA SER A 31 2.33 0.03 -7.25
C SER A 31 1.89 -0.97 -6.17
N VAL A 32 0.81 -0.64 -5.48
CA VAL A 32 0.15 -1.51 -4.51
C VAL A 32 -1.28 -1.78 -4.97
N GLU A 33 -1.48 -2.98 -5.51
CA GLU A 33 -2.81 -3.50 -5.83
C GLU A 33 -3.46 -4.07 -4.58
N MET A 34 -4.74 -3.81 -4.39
CA MET A 34 -5.51 -4.17 -3.21
C MET A 34 -6.91 -4.62 -3.59
N SER A 35 -7.42 -5.70 -2.99
CA SER A 35 -8.83 -6.09 -3.16
C SER A 35 -9.55 -6.34 -1.85
N ARG A 36 -10.83 -5.96 -1.83
CA ARG A 36 -11.76 -6.22 -0.71
C ARG A 36 -12.42 -7.60 -0.79
N THR A 37 -12.32 -8.26 -1.93
CA THR A 37 -12.90 -9.58 -2.22
C THR A 37 -11.80 -10.56 -2.62
N LEU A 38 -12.03 -11.87 -2.38
CA LEU A 38 -11.04 -12.92 -2.67
C LEU A 38 -10.91 -13.22 -4.17
N ASP A 39 -11.94 -12.89 -4.95
CA ASP A 39 -11.96 -13.04 -6.41
C ASP A 39 -11.20 -11.92 -7.14
N GLY A 40 -10.92 -10.80 -6.49
CA GLY A 40 -10.25 -9.65 -7.11
C GLY A 40 -11.18 -8.69 -7.87
N ASP A 41 -12.49 -8.89 -7.84
CA ASP A 41 -13.44 -8.05 -8.61
C ASP A 41 -13.52 -6.59 -8.10
N SER A 42 -12.98 -6.33 -6.90
CA SER A 42 -12.94 -5.01 -6.26
C SER A 42 -11.51 -4.50 -6.07
N CYS A 43 -10.70 -4.54 -7.14
CA CYS A 43 -9.31 -4.05 -7.09
C CYS A 43 -9.21 -2.51 -7.03
N HIS A 44 -8.29 -2.05 -6.21
CA HIS A 44 -7.86 -0.65 -6.07
C HIS A 44 -6.35 -0.60 -6.18
N TYR A 45 -5.84 0.44 -6.81
CA TYR A 45 -4.41 0.67 -6.99
C TYR A 45 -4.02 1.99 -6.35
N GLU A 46 -2.89 1.99 -5.67
CA GLU A 46 -2.24 3.20 -5.15
C GLU A 46 -0.74 3.10 -5.41
N HIS A 47 -0.09 4.23 -5.64
CA HIS A 47 1.34 4.29 -5.94
C HIS A 47 2.12 4.92 -4.79
N VAL A 48 3.33 4.44 -4.58
CA VAL A 48 4.25 4.88 -3.54
C VAL A 48 5.56 5.30 -4.17
N GLY A 49 5.97 6.55 -3.99
CA GLY A 49 7.18 7.09 -4.59
C GLY A 49 7.43 8.56 -4.24
N PRO A 50 8.60 9.12 -4.62
CA PRO A 50 8.93 10.51 -4.39
C PRO A 50 8.02 11.45 -5.21
N ASP A 51 7.60 11.07 -6.41
CA ASP A 51 6.73 11.92 -7.23
C ASP A 51 5.23 11.61 -7.05
N GLU A 52 4.90 10.67 -6.16
CA GLU A 52 3.53 10.23 -5.89
C GLU A 52 2.87 10.97 -4.70
N GLU A 53 1.56 10.79 -4.55
CA GLU A 53 0.81 11.30 -3.39
C GLU A 53 1.32 10.69 -2.07
N PHE A 54 1.71 9.41 -2.10
CA PHE A 54 2.09 8.64 -0.92
C PHE A 54 3.58 8.29 -0.92
N GLU A 55 4.25 8.50 0.21
CA GLU A 55 5.69 8.21 0.36
C GLU A 55 5.96 6.78 0.84
N ILE A 56 4.98 6.20 1.56
CA ILE A 56 5.13 4.93 2.24
C ILE A 56 3.77 4.26 2.42
N ALA A 57 3.72 2.94 2.30
CA ALA A 57 2.59 2.13 2.73
C ALA A 57 2.99 1.14 3.84
N TYR A 58 2.15 1.02 4.86
CA TYR A 58 2.28 0.03 5.92
C TYR A 58 1.20 -1.03 5.79
N ILE A 59 1.60 -2.30 5.71
CA ILE A 59 0.67 -3.42 5.64
C ILE A 59 0.62 -4.08 7.01
N THR A 60 -0.58 -4.13 7.59
CA THR A 60 -0.83 -4.65 8.93
C THR A 60 -1.77 -5.85 8.84
N ASN A 61 -1.44 -6.95 9.51
CA ASN A 61 -2.33 -8.11 9.58
C ASN A 61 -3.45 -7.92 10.61
N ILE A 62 -4.36 -8.89 10.69
CA ILE A 62 -5.51 -8.86 11.61
C ILE A 62 -5.13 -8.75 13.10
N ASN A 63 -3.89 -9.12 13.47
CA ASN A 63 -3.39 -9.03 14.84
C ASN A 63 -2.78 -7.65 15.16
N GLY A 64 -2.92 -6.67 14.26
CA GLY A 64 -2.36 -5.33 14.44
C GLY A 64 -0.84 -5.26 14.25
N ARG A 65 -0.21 -6.32 13.71
CA ARG A 65 1.24 -6.33 13.44
C ARG A 65 1.51 -5.87 12.02
N THR A 66 2.41 -4.90 11.87
CA THR A 66 2.98 -4.55 10.56
C THR A 66 3.81 -5.73 10.06
N ILE A 67 3.44 -6.25 8.88
CA ILE A 67 4.09 -7.39 8.24
C ILE A 67 4.92 -6.97 7.03
N ASP A 68 4.64 -5.80 6.47
CA ASP A 68 5.35 -5.27 5.31
C ASP A 68 5.32 -3.73 5.31
N VAL A 69 6.35 -3.14 4.71
CA VAL A 69 6.56 -1.70 4.57
C VAL A 69 7.02 -1.41 3.15
N VAL A 70 6.15 -0.78 2.37
CA VAL A 70 6.41 -0.42 0.97
C VAL A 70 6.88 1.02 0.93
N ARG A 71 8.11 1.23 0.44
CA ARG A 71 8.68 2.55 0.18
C ARG A 71 9.73 2.42 -0.92
N GLN A 72 9.83 3.43 -1.77
CA GLN A 72 10.91 3.48 -2.73
C GLN A 72 12.19 3.88 -2.01
N ARG A 73 13.28 3.15 -2.27
CA ARG A 73 14.61 3.55 -1.81
C ARG A 73 15.15 4.56 -2.81
N GLU A 74 15.57 5.71 -2.32
CA GLU A 74 16.46 6.59 -3.10
C GLU A 74 17.76 5.81 -3.36
N ILE A 75 18.18 5.75 -4.63
CA ILE A 75 19.43 5.15 -5.08
C ILE A 75 20.53 6.19 -4.98
#